data_AF-A0A537HTQ7-F1
#
_entry.id   AF-A0A537HTQ7-F1
#
_cell.length_a   1.000
_cell.length_b   1.000
_cell.length_c   1.000
_cell.angle_alpha   90.00
_cell.angle_beta   90.00
_cell.angle_gamma   90.00
#
_symmetry.space_group_name_H-M   'P 1'
#
loop_
_entity.id
_entity.type
_entity.pdbx_description
1 polymer ?
#
loop_
_entity_poly.entity_id
_entity_poly.type
_entity_poly.pdbx_seq_one_letter_code
_entity_poly.pdbx_strand_id
1 'polypeptide(L)'
;MEGRADSGLEIRRLLLLTRLRNAPTGLTMPKLVNDCEKVPGWKVPGNVSSEIVRMVLQSLIDDRLVALKKNFELTTKGRDYLEDPTKWQIDGRTTQDIEQKLFWESIYEVFDKAYRGLRSKIKTGLVKET
;
A
#
# COMPACT_ATOMS: atom_id res chain seq x y z
N MET A 1 -2.10 24.08 -4.15
CA MET A 1 -0.96 23.21 -4.52
C MET A 1 -1.44 21.79 -4.34
N GLU A 2 -1.82 21.11 -5.42
CA GLU A 2 -2.12 19.68 -5.36
C GLU A 2 -0.81 18.96 -5.02
N GLY A 3 -0.72 18.43 -3.81
CA GLY A 3 0.42 17.64 -3.38
C GLY A 3 0.57 16.48 -4.34
N ARG A 4 1.72 16.40 -5.01
CA ARG A 4 2.07 15.29 -5.89
C ARG A 4 1.82 13.99 -5.13
N ALA A 5 0.90 13.15 -5.61
CA ALA A 5 0.65 11.84 -5.00
C ALA A 5 1.97 11.06 -4.98
N ASP A 6 2.46 10.74 -3.77
CA ASP A 6 3.65 9.91 -3.60
C ASP A 6 3.24 8.45 -3.75
N SER A 7 3.28 7.97 -5.01
CA SER A 7 3.02 6.57 -5.35
C SER A 7 3.85 5.59 -4.51
N GLY A 8 5.06 5.97 -4.08
CA GLY A 8 5.94 5.14 -3.26
C GLY A 8 5.46 5.04 -1.80
N LEU A 9 4.89 6.11 -1.26
CA LEU A 9 4.23 6.09 0.04
C LEU A 9 2.93 5.27 -0.02
N GLU A 10 2.10 5.51 -1.04
CA GLU A 10 0.81 4.83 -1.18
C GLU A 10 0.97 3.32 -1.31
N ILE A 11 1.99 2.90 -2.03
CA ILE A 11 2.34 1.49 -2.13
C ILE A 11 2.72 0.86 -0.78
N ARG A 12 3.50 1.58 0.05
CA ARG A 12 3.82 1.11 1.41
C ARG A 12 2.59 1.04 2.30
N ARG A 13 1.64 1.97 2.11
CA ARG A 13 0.33 1.98 2.78
C ARG A 13 -0.46 0.72 2.44
N LEU A 14 -0.60 0.39 1.15
CA LEU A 14 -1.29 -0.82 0.69
C LEU A 14 -0.66 -2.11 1.24
N LEU A 15 0.66 -2.18 1.29
CA LEU A 15 1.39 -3.31 1.86
C LEU A 15 1.18 -3.51 3.37
N LEU A 16 1.05 -2.43 4.14
CA LEU A 16 0.78 -2.53 5.57
C LEU A 16 -0.68 -2.91 5.82
N LEU A 17 -1.61 -2.27 5.12
CA LEU A 17 -3.04 -2.58 5.21
C LEU A 17 -3.32 -4.06 4.89
N THR A 18 -2.66 -4.60 3.89
CA THR A 18 -2.63 -6.03 3.54
C THR A 18 -2.29 -6.94 4.70
N ARG A 19 -1.16 -6.64 5.37
CA ARG A 19 -0.66 -7.49 6.45
C ARG A 19 -1.65 -7.48 7.61
N LEU A 20 -2.21 -6.31 7.89
CA LEU A 20 -3.26 -6.14 8.89
C LEU A 20 -4.55 -6.88 8.50
N ARG A 21 -4.92 -6.91 7.22
CA ARG A 21 -6.07 -7.69 6.72
C ARG A 21 -5.90 -9.18 7.02
N ASN A 22 -4.69 -9.70 6.91
CA ASN A 22 -4.34 -11.10 7.14
C ASN A 22 -4.04 -11.42 8.63
N ALA A 23 -4.15 -10.43 9.53
CA ALA A 23 -3.89 -10.57 10.96
C ALA A 23 -5.14 -10.18 11.78
N PRO A 24 -6.06 -11.13 12.06
CA PRO A 24 -7.34 -10.85 12.71
C PRO A 24 -7.23 -10.15 14.08
N THR A 25 -6.14 -10.39 14.79
CA THR A 25 -5.84 -9.81 16.12
C THR A 25 -4.94 -8.58 16.06
N GLY A 26 -4.67 -8.06 14.86
CA GLY A 26 -3.75 -6.97 14.62
C GLY A 26 -2.28 -7.36 14.75
N LEU A 27 -1.38 -6.40 14.53
CA LEU A 27 0.07 -6.58 14.59
C LEU A 27 0.73 -5.56 15.51
N THR A 28 1.84 -5.94 16.14
CA THR A 28 2.66 -5.04 16.96
C THR A 28 3.66 -4.28 16.08
N MET A 29 4.17 -3.14 16.57
CA MET A 29 5.22 -2.38 15.86
C MET A 29 6.44 -3.24 15.52
N PRO A 30 7.03 -4.03 16.45
CA PRO A 30 8.20 -4.87 16.11
C PRO A 30 7.90 -5.91 15.03
N LYS A 31 6.69 -6.49 15.05
CA LYS A 31 6.27 -7.46 14.04
C LYS A 31 6.12 -6.80 12.67
N LEU A 32 5.50 -5.61 12.62
CA LEU A 32 5.36 -4.83 11.39
C LEU A 32 6.73 -4.43 10.82
N VAL A 33 7.66 -3.97 11.66
CA VAL A 33 9.03 -3.64 11.24
C VAL A 33 9.73 -4.85 10.63
N ASN A 34 9.76 -5.98 11.35
CA ASN A 34 10.38 -7.21 10.87
C ASN A 34 9.76 -7.72 9.56
N ASP A 35 8.44 -7.63 9.41
CA ASP A 35 7.75 -8.11 8.19
C ASP A 35 7.92 -7.17 7.00
N CYS A 36 8.16 -5.87 7.25
CA CYS A 36 8.42 -4.89 6.21
C CYS A 36 9.88 -4.90 5.75
N GLU A 37 10.83 -5.16 6.65
CA GLU A 37 12.26 -5.29 6.32
C GLU A 37 12.57 -6.41 5.34
N LYS A 38 11.70 -7.43 5.29
CA LYS A 38 11.79 -8.55 4.35
C LYS A 38 11.29 -8.21 2.94
N VAL A 39 10.66 -7.06 2.75
CA VAL A 39 10.13 -6.65 1.45
C VAL A 39 11.23 -5.97 0.63
N PRO A 40 11.58 -6.51 -0.55
CA PRO A 40 12.50 -5.84 -1.47
C PRO A 40 12.02 -4.43 -1.80
N GLY A 41 12.89 -3.42 -1.73
CA GLY A 41 12.53 -2.01 -1.97
C GLY A 41 11.84 -1.29 -0.81
N TRP A 42 11.62 -1.95 0.34
CA TRP A 42 11.12 -1.25 1.53
C TRP A 42 12.13 -0.25 2.09
N LYS A 43 13.39 -0.68 2.21
CA LYS A 43 14.50 0.14 2.72
C LYS A 43 14.78 1.27 1.73
N VAL A 44 14.75 2.49 2.24
CA VAL A 44 15.20 3.69 1.52
C VAL A 44 16.60 4.02 2.03
N PRO A 45 17.59 4.22 1.15
CA PRO A 45 18.93 4.62 1.57
C PRO A 45 18.88 5.85 2.50
N GLY A 46 19.57 5.78 3.64
CA GLY A 46 19.62 6.86 4.62
C GLY A 46 18.50 6.87 5.67
N ASN A 47 17.49 6.00 5.58
CA ASN A 47 16.38 5.94 6.53
C ASN A 47 16.36 4.62 7.32
N VAL A 48 15.95 4.68 8.59
CA VAL A 48 15.78 3.48 9.42
C VAL A 48 14.42 2.83 9.10
N SER A 49 14.38 1.50 8.93
CA SER A 49 13.15 0.78 8.57
C SER A 49 11.98 1.07 9.52
N SER A 50 12.26 1.22 10.82
CA SER A 50 11.27 1.52 11.85
C SER A 50 10.66 2.92 11.72
N GLU A 51 11.44 3.89 11.24
CA GLU A 51 10.97 5.25 10.96
C GLU A 51 10.04 5.26 9.75
N ILE A 52 10.41 4.53 8.70
CA ILE A 52 9.55 4.36 7.51
C ILE A 52 8.22 3.72 7.91
N VAL A 53 8.25 2.61 8.67
CA VAL A 53 7.03 1.95 9.14
C VAL A 53 6.18 2.89 10.00
N ARG A 54 6.81 3.68 10.89
CA ARG A 54 6.10 4.62 11.75
C ARG A 54 5.41 5.70 10.93
N MET A 55 6.12 6.29 9.96
CA MET A 55 5.58 7.31 9.06
C MET A 55 4.38 6.77 8.28
N VAL A 56 4.49 5.57 7.70
CA VAL A 56 3.40 4.97 6.92
C VAL A 56 2.21 4.65 7.83
N LEU A 57 2.43 4.05 9.01
CA LEU A 57 1.36 3.78 9.98
C LEU A 57 0.66 5.05 10.44
N GLN A 58 1.41 6.12 10.70
CA GLN A 58 0.83 7.40 11.09
C GLN A 58 -0.11 7.91 10.00
N SER A 59 0.33 7.90 8.74
CA SER A 59 -0.53 8.31 7.61
C SER A 59 -1.81 7.47 7.52
N LEU A 60 -1.75 6.16 7.81
CA LEU A 60 -2.90 5.28 7.80
C LEU A 60 -3.86 5.56 8.97
N ILE A 61 -3.33 5.96 10.11
CA ILE A 61 -4.10 6.36 11.30
C ILE A 61 -4.78 7.71 11.06
N ASP A 62 -4.06 8.68 10.49
CA ASP A 62 -4.60 9.99 10.14
C ASP A 62 -5.81 9.86 9.19
N ASP A 63 -5.73 8.93 8.24
CA ASP A 63 -6.82 8.61 7.33
C ASP A 63 -7.88 7.67 7.92
N ARG A 64 -7.74 7.25 9.17
CA ARG A 64 -8.63 6.30 9.87
C ARG A 64 -8.75 4.94 9.16
N LEU A 65 -7.70 4.52 8.46
CA LEU A 65 -7.62 3.20 7.82
C LEU A 65 -7.10 2.15 8.80
N VAL A 66 -6.22 2.56 9.72
CA VAL A 66 -5.70 1.73 10.82
C VAL A 66 -6.04 2.38 12.16
N ALA A 67 -6.31 1.56 13.17
CA ALA A 67 -6.45 2.02 14.55
C ALA A 67 -5.37 1.39 15.43
N LEU A 68 -4.83 2.17 16.36
CA LEU A 68 -3.96 1.66 17.42
C LEU A 68 -4.79 1.42 18.69
N LYS A 69 -4.96 0.16 19.07
CA LYS A 69 -5.49 -0.25 20.37
C LYS A 69 -4.36 -0.85 21.20
N LYS A 70 -4.44 -2.15 21.51
CA LYS A 70 -3.30 -2.94 21.99
C LYS A 70 -2.32 -3.27 20.86
N ASN A 71 -2.87 -3.55 19.68
CA ASN A 71 -2.16 -3.77 18.42
C ASN A 71 -2.65 -2.76 17.37
N PHE A 72 -1.91 -2.65 16.27
CA PHE A 72 -2.43 -1.99 15.07
C PHE A 72 -3.44 -2.92 14.41
N GLU A 73 -4.64 -2.42 14.17
CA GLU A 73 -5.77 -3.17 13.62
C GLU A 73 -6.31 -2.48 12.36
N LEU A 74 -6.68 -3.29 11.36
CA LEU A 74 -7.37 -2.80 10.18
C LEU A 74 -8.80 -2.37 10.55
N THR A 75 -9.19 -1.15 10.19
CA THR A 75 -10.57 -0.67 10.37
C THR A 75 -11.48 -1.13 9.24
N THR A 76 -12.80 -1.02 9.40
CA THR A 76 -13.76 -1.21 8.29
C THR A 76 -13.44 -0.29 7.12
N LYS A 77 -13.16 0.99 7.39
CA LYS A 77 -12.76 1.96 6.34
C LYS A 77 -11.47 1.53 5.62
N GLY A 78 -10.50 0.99 6.36
CA GLY A 78 -9.26 0.43 5.80
C GLY A 78 -9.51 -0.76 4.88
N ARG A 79 -10.44 -1.63 5.23
CA ARG A 79 -10.88 -2.74 4.37
C ARG A 79 -11.54 -2.23 3.09
N ASP A 80 -12.48 -1.31 3.20
CA ASP A 80 -13.17 -0.73 2.05
C ASP A 80 -12.22 0.07 1.14
N TYR A 81 -11.15 0.61 1.71
CA TYR A 81 -10.08 1.27 0.97
C TYR A 81 -9.23 0.27 0.17
N LEU A 82 -8.90 -0.87 0.80
CA LEU A 82 -8.16 -1.94 0.15
C LEU A 82 -8.91 -2.66 -0.96
N GLU A 83 -10.24 -2.69 -0.90
CA GLU A 83 -11.08 -3.39 -1.87
C GLU A 83 -11.38 -2.54 -3.13
N ASP A 84 -11.11 -1.23 -3.07
CA ASP A 84 -11.40 -0.29 -4.15
C ASP A 84 -10.13 0.38 -4.69
N PRO A 85 -9.58 -0.11 -5.81
CA PRO A 85 -8.40 0.46 -6.47
C PRO A 85 -8.54 1.92 -6.87
N THR A 86 -9.76 2.43 -7.04
CA THR A 86 -9.97 3.82 -7.47
C THR A 86 -9.66 4.82 -6.35
N LYS A 87 -9.53 4.34 -5.11
CA LYS A 87 -9.12 5.15 -3.95
C LYS A 87 -7.60 5.24 -3.80
N TRP A 88 -6.84 4.45 -4.53
CA TRP A 88 -5.38 4.39 -4.42
C TRP A 88 -4.75 5.54 -5.19
N GLN A 89 -3.88 6.29 -4.52
CA GLN A 89 -3.16 7.42 -5.07
C GLN A 89 -1.86 6.98 -5.77
N ILE A 90 -1.99 6.12 -6.79
CA ILE A 90 -0.86 5.65 -7.60
C ILE A 90 -0.91 6.34 -8.96
N ASP A 91 0.11 7.12 -9.29
CA ASP A 91 0.25 7.75 -10.61
C ASP A 91 0.57 6.71 -11.70
N GLY A 92 -0.03 6.88 -12.88
CA GLY A 92 0.12 6.01 -14.04
C GLY A 92 1.57 5.91 -14.54
N ARG A 93 2.38 6.97 -14.38
CA ARG A 93 3.82 6.93 -14.74
C ARG A 93 4.64 6.05 -13.81
N THR A 94 4.29 5.99 -12.52
CA THR A 94 5.02 5.17 -11.53
C THR A 94 4.72 3.67 -11.71
N THR A 95 3.67 3.33 -12.46
CA THR A 95 3.31 1.95 -12.79
C THR A 95 4.38 1.26 -13.67
N GLN A 96 5.19 2.02 -14.43
CA GLN A 96 6.28 1.48 -15.26
C GLN A 96 7.61 1.33 -14.51
N ASP A 97 7.94 2.22 -13.56
CA ASP A 97 9.23 2.18 -12.84
C ASP A 97 9.20 1.36 -11.54
N ILE A 98 8.01 1.13 -10.94
CA ILE A 98 7.86 0.29 -9.73
C ILE A 98 7.84 -1.21 -10.09
N GLU A 99 8.23 -1.54 -11.31
CA GLU A 99 8.63 -2.86 -11.79
C GLU A 99 10.10 -3.21 -11.44
N GLN A 100 10.44 -3.27 -10.15
CA GLN A 100 11.29 -4.42 -9.77
C GLN A 100 10.35 -5.54 -9.30
N LYS A 101 9.57 -6.04 -10.27
CA LYS A 101 8.76 -7.28 -10.38
C LYS A 101 8.31 -8.02 -9.11
N LEU A 102 9.22 -8.30 -8.17
CA LEU A 102 8.99 -9.04 -6.93
C LEU A 102 8.07 -8.31 -5.94
N PHE A 103 8.13 -6.99 -5.92
CA PHE A 103 7.31 -6.17 -5.04
C PHE A 103 5.82 -6.22 -5.44
N TRP A 104 5.57 -6.16 -6.75
CA TRP A 104 4.21 -6.34 -7.28
C TRP A 104 3.73 -7.77 -7.11
N GLU A 105 4.55 -8.81 -7.32
CA GLU A 105 4.14 -10.20 -7.07
C GLU A 105 3.61 -10.41 -5.64
N SER A 106 4.27 -9.81 -4.64
CA SER A 106 3.79 -9.83 -3.24
C SER A 106 2.47 -9.06 -3.03
N ILE A 107 2.21 -8.01 -3.82
CA ILE A 107 0.92 -7.33 -3.85
C ILE A 107 -0.11 -8.17 -4.64
N TYR A 108 0.27 -8.82 -5.72
CA TYR A 108 -0.60 -9.63 -6.59
C TYR A 108 -1.12 -10.89 -5.87
N GLU A 109 -0.26 -11.62 -5.15
CA GLU A 109 -0.68 -12.77 -4.32
C GLU A 109 -1.74 -12.36 -3.27
N VAL A 110 -1.74 -11.09 -2.87
CA VAL A 110 -2.66 -10.54 -1.88
C VAL A 110 -3.89 -9.88 -2.52
N PHE A 111 -3.79 -9.28 -3.71
CA PHE A 111 -4.79 -8.40 -4.31
C PHE A 111 -5.27 -8.82 -5.70
N ASP A 112 -5.30 -10.12 -6.00
CA ASP A 112 -5.61 -10.67 -7.31
C ASP A 112 -6.96 -10.20 -7.93
N LYS A 113 -7.96 -9.79 -7.12
CA LYS A 113 -9.26 -9.31 -7.64
C LYS A 113 -9.30 -7.81 -7.96
N ALA A 114 -8.83 -6.98 -7.04
CA ALA A 114 -8.90 -5.53 -7.16
C ALA A 114 -8.00 -5.03 -8.31
N TYR A 115 -6.82 -5.64 -8.44
CA TYR A 115 -5.86 -5.27 -9.48
C TYR A 115 -6.32 -5.60 -10.91
N ARG A 116 -7.01 -6.73 -11.14
CA ARG A 116 -7.59 -7.06 -12.47
C ARG A 116 -8.54 -5.96 -12.95
N GLY A 117 -9.31 -5.37 -12.05
CA GLY A 117 -10.19 -4.24 -12.33
C GLY A 117 -9.42 -2.98 -12.73
N LEU A 118 -8.31 -2.67 -12.04
CA LEU A 118 -7.46 -1.51 -12.36
C LEU A 118 -6.76 -1.69 -13.72
N ARG A 119 -6.16 -2.86 -13.99
CA ARG A 119 -5.49 -3.16 -15.27
C ARG A 119 -6.47 -3.11 -16.45
N SER A 120 -7.71 -3.56 -16.25
CA SER A 120 -8.76 -3.47 -17.26
C SER A 120 -9.13 -2.01 -17.58
N LYS A 121 -9.19 -1.14 -16.56
CA LYS A 121 -9.43 0.32 -16.72
C LYS A 121 -8.26 1.05 -17.37
N ILE A 122 -7.02 0.74 -16.99
CA ILE A 122 -5.81 1.30 -17.62
C ILE A 122 -5.73 0.90 -19.10
N LYS A 123 -6.07 -0.36 -19.44
CA LYS A 123 -6.14 -0.82 -20.83
C LYS A 123 -7.26 -0.18 -21.65
N THR A 124 -8.34 0.26 -21.03
CA THR A 124 -9.48 0.91 -21.71
C THR A 124 -9.36 2.43 -21.78
N GLY A 125 -8.44 3.05 -21.04
CA GLY A 125 -8.11 4.48 -21.14
C GLY A 125 -7.18 4.86 -22.31
N LEU A 126 -6.75 3.89 -23.11
CA LEU A 126 -5.86 4.08 -24.27
C LEU A 126 -6.58 3.81 -25.60
N VAL A 127 -7.79 4.34 -25.75
CA VAL A 127 -8.56 4.42 -27.01
C VAL A 127 -9.48 5.65 -26.86
N LYS A 128 -9.42 6.75 -27.60
CA LYS A 128 -8.70 7.25 -28.77
C LYS A 128 -8.73 8.78 -28.61
N GLU A 129 -7.59 9.47 -28.73
CA GLU A 129 -7.62 10.85 -29.24
C GLU A 129 -7.15 10.78 -30.70
N THR A 130 -8.14 10.98 -31.58
CA THR A 130 -8.11 11.36 -33.02
C THR A 130 -7.10 10.69 -33.95
#